data_AF-A0AAW2XRX0-F1
#
_entry.id   AF-A0AAW2XRX0-F1
#
_cell.length_a   1.000
_cell.length_b   1.000
_cell.length_c   1.000
_cell.angle_alpha   90.00
_cell.angle_beta   90.00
_cell.angle_gamma   90.00
#
_symmetry.space_group_name_H-M   'P 1'
#
loop_
_entity.id
_entity.type
_entity.pdbx_description
1 polymer ?
#
loop_
_entity_poly.entity_id
_entity_poly.type
_entity_poly.pdbx_seq_one_letter_code
_entity_poly.pdbx_strand_id
1 'polypeptide(L)'
;MVEILRGMEARVSNDMNEVIIQPFTADEVKLAISQMYPYKFPGPDGMSLVFDQKYWHIVGPKVISFVLDFLNHGQFDVKLNYTYIVLISKCVSPKNMSHFRPISLYNITYKIVSEMLANRLKPILSSIISESQSVFLPDNVLVAYDLNHYLAYKTWDSVGHTTLKLDLSKVYDQVEWIFLERVLIRFNFHPRFISLLISCVPTLSYSLMLDSQKFDYSHPQWGCRHGNPLSLYLFLFCAKALSHLLTRGKRMGSCMVWRLVVRVFGCLICSSQMTSNFFPSYGGGHALCEAGTARI
;
A
#
# COMPACT_ATOMS: atom_id res chain seq x y z
N MET A 1 -6.74 4.57 18.58
CA MET A 1 -5.90 4.90 17.41
C MET A 1 -5.37 6.34 17.42
N VAL A 2 -6.15 7.36 17.77
CA VAL A 2 -5.71 8.79 17.73
C VAL A 2 -4.46 9.07 18.58
N GLU A 3 -4.33 8.44 19.74
CA GLU A 3 -3.18 8.60 20.64
C GLU A 3 -1.85 8.13 20.05
N ILE A 4 -1.93 7.16 19.13
CA ILE A 4 -0.81 6.48 18.50
C ILE A 4 -0.05 7.46 17.59
N LEU A 5 -0.78 8.23 16.78
CA LEU A 5 -0.22 9.21 15.84
C LEU A 5 0.14 10.57 16.49
N ARG A 6 0.09 10.66 17.82
CA ARG A 6 0.49 11.88 18.55
C ARG A 6 1.97 12.19 18.29
N GLY A 7 2.27 13.48 18.10
CA GLY A 7 3.62 13.98 17.82
C GLY A 7 4.14 13.72 16.40
N MET A 8 3.35 13.12 15.50
CA MET A 8 3.71 13.03 14.08
C MET A 8 3.68 14.42 13.44
N GLU A 9 4.63 14.77 12.59
CA GLU A 9 4.62 16.10 11.96
C GLU A 9 3.63 16.16 10.79
N ALA A 10 2.94 17.29 10.66
CA ALA A 10 2.24 17.60 9.41
C ALA A 10 3.28 17.82 8.31
N ARG A 11 3.02 17.30 7.12
CA ARG A 11 3.97 17.35 5.99
C ARG A 11 3.38 17.99 4.74
N VAL A 12 2.06 18.07 4.66
CA VAL A 12 1.35 18.76 3.57
C VAL A 12 1.11 20.20 4.01
N SER A 13 1.79 21.14 3.34
CA SER A 13 1.59 22.58 3.55
C SER A 13 0.27 23.05 2.94
N ASN A 14 -0.12 24.29 3.25
CA ASN A 14 -1.30 24.90 2.64
C ASN A 14 -1.11 25.05 1.12
N ASP A 15 0.05 25.49 0.65
CA ASP A 15 0.36 25.61 -0.78
C ASP A 15 0.26 24.25 -1.50
N MET A 16 0.70 23.16 -0.85
CA MET A 16 0.54 21.81 -1.38
C MET A 16 -0.94 21.43 -1.49
N ASN A 17 -1.73 21.76 -0.46
CA ASN A 17 -3.17 21.54 -0.48
C ASN A 17 -3.85 22.34 -1.60
N GLU A 18 -3.47 23.59 -1.82
CA GLU A 18 -4.00 24.44 -2.90
C GLU A 18 -3.79 23.82 -4.29
N VAL A 19 -2.66 23.14 -4.50
CA VAL A 19 -2.36 22.44 -5.76
C VAL A 19 -3.18 21.15 -5.93
N ILE A 20 -3.29 20.32 -4.89
CA ILE A 20 -3.98 19.02 -5.01
C ILE A 20 -5.51 19.13 -5.03
N ILE A 21 -6.08 20.25 -4.56
CA ILE A 21 -7.53 20.49 -4.58
C ILE A 21 -8.02 21.26 -5.81
N GLN A 22 -7.12 21.68 -6.70
CA GLN A 22 -7.55 22.32 -7.94
C GLN A 22 -8.51 21.42 -8.71
N PRO A 23 -9.50 21.99 -9.42
CA PRO A 23 -10.39 21.21 -10.26
C PRO A 23 -9.62 20.33 -11.25
N PHE A 24 -10.08 19.10 -11.40
CA PHE A 24 -9.56 18.18 -12.39
C PHE A 24 -10.06 18.57 -13.78
N THR A 25 -9.22 18.37 -14.79
CA THR A 25 -9.47 18.81 -16.16
C THR A 25 -9.51 17.64 -17.15
N ALA A 26 -10.12 17.87 -18.31
CA ALA A 26 -10.17 16.88 -19.38
C ALA A 26 -8.77 16.53 -19.93
N ASP A 27 -7.81 17.46 -19.86
CA ASP A 27 -6.44 17.19 -20.30
C ASP A 27 -5.68 16.28 -19.34
N GLU A 28 -5.96 16.37 -18.04
CA GLU A 28 -5.46 15.38 -17.07
C GLU A 28 -6.03 13.99 -17.31
N VAL A 29 -7.28 13.86 -17.77
CA VAL A 29 -7.86 12.57 -18.18
C VAL A 29 -7.08 11.98 -19.35
N LYS A 30 -6.83 12.78 -20.39
CA LYS A 30 -6.04 12.34 -21.57
C LYS A 30 -4.61 11.97 -21.17
N LEU A 31 -3.99 12.76 -20.30
CA LEU A 31 -2.65 12.48 -19.77
C LEU A 31 -2.62 11.14 -19.02
N ALA A 32 -3.58 10.91 -18.12
CA ALA A 32 -3.69 9.66 -17.38
C ALA A 32 -3.81 8.45 -18.34
N ILE A 33 -4.63 8.56 -19.38
CA ILE A 33 -4.79 7.49 -20.39
C ILE A 33 -3.48 7.24 -21.14
N SER A 34 -2.75 8.30 -21.51
CA SER A 34 -1.47 8.17 -22.23
C SER A 34 -0.37 7.51 -21.39
N GLN A 35 -0.44 7.63 -20.06
CA GLN A 35 0.51 7.03 -19.13
C GLN A 35 0.20 5.55 -18.83
N MET A 36 -0.99 5.07 -19.20
CA MET A 36 -1.37 3.68 -18.98
C MET A 36 -0.82 2.74 -20.05
N TYR A 37 -0.43 1.55 -19.60
CA TYR A 37 0.04 0.49 -20.49
C TYR A 37 -1.13 -0.14 -21.28
N PRO A 38 -1.12 -0.16 -22.62
CA PRO A 38 -2.26 -0.54 -23.47
C PRO A 38 -2.67 -2.02 -23.35
N TYR A 39 -1.73 -2.91 -23.07
CA TYR A 39 -1.95 -4.37 -23.08
C TYR A 39 -2.28 -4.96 -21.70
N LYS A 40 -3.27 -4.39 -21.00
CA LYS A 40 -3.80 -4.98 -19.75
C LYS A 40 -5.14 -5.66 -20.00
N PHE A 41 -5.37 -6.75 -19.27
CA PHE A 41 -6.66 -7.45 -19.25
C PHE A 41 -7.81 -6.50 -18.86
N PRO A 42 -9.01 -6.68 -19.46
CA PRO A 42 -10.17 -5.85 -19.18
C PRO A 42 -10.66 -6.04 -17.74
N GLY A 43 -11.38 -5.03 -17.24
CA GLY A 43 -12.08 -5.13 -15.97
C GLY A 43 -13.39 -5.92 -16.10
N PRO A 44 -14.22 -5.91 -15.05
CA PRO A 44 -15.55 -6.51 -15.08
C PRO A 44 -16.50 -6.02 -16.17
N ASP A 45 -16.30 -4.81 -16.67
CA ASP A 45 -17.02 -4.26 -17.82
C ASP A 45 -16.66 -4.92 -19.16
N GLY A 46 -15.60 -5.74 -19.21
CA GLY A 46 -15.12 -6.37 -20.43
C GLY A 46 -14.40 -5.42 -21.39
N MET A 47 -14.22 -4.14 -21.00
CA MET A 47 -13.62 -3.12 -21.83
C MET A 47 -12.11 -3.05 -21.63
N SER A 48 -11.35 -3.07 -22.74
CA SER A 48 -9.90 -2.96 -22.73
C SER A 48 -9.46 -1.54 -23.05
N LEU A 49 -8.23 -1.17 -22.66
CA LEU A 49 -7.67 0.15 -22.99
C LEU A 49 -7.52 0.36 -24.49
N VAL A 50 -7.23 -0.71 -25.24
CA VAL A 50 -7.17 -0.67 -26.70
C VAL A 50 -8.53 -0.34 -27.30
N PHE A 51 -9.62 -0.88 -26.75
CA PHE A 51 -10.97 -0.55 -27.18
C PHE A 51 -11.26 0.94 -26.98
N ASP A 52 -10.99 1.46 -25.77
CA ASP A 52 -11.21 2.88 -25.45
C ASP A 52 -10.38 3.81 -26.32
N GLN A 53 -9.10 3.48 -26.55
CA GLN A 53 -8.23 4.27 -27.43
C GLN A 53 -8.72 4.25 -28.87
N LYS A 54 -9.16 3.11 -29.39
CA LYS A 54 -9.66 2.96 -30.76
C LYS A 54 -10.99 3.70 -30.97
N TYR A 55 -11.90 3.64 -30.01
CA TYR A 55 -13.23 4.23 -30.09
C TYR A 55 -13.35 5.50 -29.25
N TRP A 56 -12.24 6.18 -28.96
CA TRP A 56 -12.20 7.35 -28.06
C TRP A 56 -13.11 8.49 -28.53
N HIS A 57 -13.26 8.67 -29.85
CA HIS A 57 -14.19 9.63 -30.43
C HIS A 57 -15.67 9.37 -30.04
N ILE A 58 -16.02 8.15 -29.66
CA ILE A 58 -17.36 7.75 -29.21
C ILE A 58 -17.44 7.71 -27.67
N VAL A 59 -16.51 7.00 -27.02
CA VAL A 59 -16.59 6.76 -25.56
C VAL A 59 -15.96 7.88 -24.73
N GLY A 60 -14.97 8.59 -25.29
CA GLY A 60 -14.17 9.59 -24.60
C GLY A 60 -14.96 10.70 -23.93
N PRO A 61 -15.95 11.34 -24.59
CA PRO A 61 -16.77 12.37 -23.95
C PRO A 61 -17.51 11.88 -22.70
N LYS A 62 -18.03 10.63 -22.74
CA LYS A 62 -18.73 10.02 -21.60
C LYS A 62 -17.76 9.66 -20.48
N VAL A 63 -16.60 9.09 -20.81
CA VAL A 63 -15.55 8.76 -19.84
C VAL A 63 -15.03 10.02 -19.15
N ILE A 64 -14.74 11.07 -19.90
CA ILE A 64 -14.28 12.36 -19.34
C ILE A 64 -15.33 12.94 -18.41
N SER A 65 -16.59 13.08 -18.86
CA SER A 65 -17.67 13.62 -18.01
C SER A 65 -17.77 12.83 -16.71
N PHE A 66 -17.85 11.51 -16.81
CA PHE A 66 -18.02 10.65 -15.65
C PHE A 66 -16.85 10.74 -14.65
N VAL A 67 -15.60 10.74 -15.14
CA VAL A 67 -14.41 10.85 -14.28
C VAL A 67 -14.35 12.22 -13.61
N LEU A 68 -14.64 13.29 -14.35
CA LEU A 68 -14.64 14.65 -13.81
C LEU A 68 -15.79 14.87 -12.83
N ASP A 69 -16.97 14.31 -13.09
CA ASP A 69 -18.12 14.38 -12.18
C ASP A 69 -17.76 13.76 -10.84
N PHE A 70 -17.11 12.60 -10.84
CA PHE A 70 -16.61 12.00 -9.61
C PHE A 70 -15.55 12.86 -8.92
N LEU A 71 -14.46 13.23 -9.62
CA LEU A 71 -13.32 13.90 -9.00
C LEU A 71 -13.62 15.33 -8.55
N ASN A 72 -14.52 16.03 -9.25
CA ASN A 72 -14.87 17.43 -8.95
C ASN A 72 -16.09 17.56 -8.02
N HIS A 73 -17.03 16.61 -8.02
CA HIS A 73 -18.26 16.70 -7.21
C HIS A 73 -18.39 15.62 -6.13
N GLY A 74 -17.50 14.63 -6.10
CA GLY A 74 -17.42 13.62 -5.02
C GLY A 74 -18.45 12.50 -5.11
N GLN A 75 -19.20 12.39 -6.21
CA GLN A 75 -20.17 11.31 -6.39
C GLN A 75 -19.50 10.05 -6.93
N PHE A 76 -19.12 9.15 -6.04
CA PHE A 76 -18.50 7.87 -6.41
C PHE A 76 -19.57 6.82 -6.75
N ASP A 77 -19.60 6.32 -8.00
CA ASP A 77 -20.44 5.16 -8.33
C ASP A 77 -19.80 3.86 -7.82
N VAL A 78 -20.38 3.28 -6.77
CA VAL A 78 -19.93 2.04 -6.12
C VAL A 78 -19.68 0.90 -7.12
N LYS A 79 -20.39 0.87 -8.26
CA LYS A 79 -20.22 -0.14 -9.31
C LYS A 79 -18.82 -0.14 -9.92
N LEU A 80 -18.12 0.99 -9.93
CA LEU A 80 -16.74 1.10 -10.44
C LEU A 80 -15.72 0.33 -9.61
N ASN A 81 -16.05 0.01 -8.35
CA ASN A 81 -15.13 -0.68 -7.46
C ASN A 81 -15.27 -2.19 -7.49
N TYR A 82 -16.19 -2.70 -8.31
CA TYR A 82 -16.20 -4.11 -8.61
C TYR A 82 -14.93 -4.47 -9.41
N THR A 83 -14.21 -5.49 -8.94
CA THR A 83 -12.89 -5.86 -9.44
C THR A 83 -12.79 -7.38 -9.54
N TYR A 84 -12.21 -7.91 -10.62
CA TYR A 84 -11.86 -9.34 -10.64
C TYR A 84 -10.48 -9.58 -10.02
N ILE A 85 -10.35 -10.61 -9.20
CA ILE A 85 -9.04 -11.11 -8.78
C ILE A 85 -8.71 -12.33 -9.64
N VAL A 86 -7.66 -12.23 -10.42
CA VAL A 86 -7.08 -13.33 -11.20
C VAL A 86 -5.82 -13.83 -10.50
N LEU A 87 -5.65 -15.14 -10.41
CA LEU A 87 -4.45 -15.75 -9.84
C LEU A 87 -3.44 -16.07 -10.94
N ILE A 88 -2.29 -15.41 -10.93
CA ILE A 88 -1.17 -15.72 -11.82
C ILE A 88 -0.18 -16.63 -11.09
N SER A 89 0.16 -17.78 -11.68
CA SER A 89 1.15 -18.67 -11.10
C SER A 89 2.55 -18.04 -11.05
N LYS A 90 3.25 -18.20 -9.92
CA LYS A 90 4.67 -17.83 -9.74
C LYS A 90 5.63 -18.89 -10.26
N CYS A 91 5.18 -20.13 -10.41
CA CYS A 91 6.03 -21.26 -10.76
C CYS A 91 5.33 -22.26 -11.70
N VAL A 92 6.11 -23.16 -12.29
CA VAL A 92 5.57 -24.27 -13.07
C VAL A 92 4.92 -25.26 -12.10
N SER A 93 3.65 -25.62 -12.33
CA SER A 93 2.85 -26.49 -11.46
C SER A 93 2.65 -25.97 -10.02
N PRO A 94 1.85 -24.90 -9.83
CA PRO A 94 1.54 -24.39 -8.49
C PRO A 94 0.72 -25.39 -7.68
N LYS A 95 1.17 -25.72 -6.46
CA LYS A 95 0.47 -26.66 -5.54
C LYS A 95 -0.19 -25.96 -4.34
N ASN A 96 0.27 -24.75 -4.00
CA ASN A 96 -0.16 -24.00 -2.82
C ASN A 96 -0.64 -22.60 -3.21
N MET A 97 -1.58 -22.02 -2.45
CA MET A 97 -2.05 -20.64 -2.67
C MET A 97 -0.93 -19.59 -2.63
N SER A 98 0.13 -19.82 -1.85
CA SER A 98 1.31 -18.96 -1.80
C SER A 98 2.08 -18.89 -3.13
N HIS A 99 1.90 -19.89 -4.01
CA HIS A 99 2.52 -19.95 -5.34
C HIS A 99 1.76 -19.11 -6.37
N PHE A 100 0.62 -18.50 -6.01
CA PHE A 100 -0.08 -17.58 -6.88
C PHE A 100 0.18 -16.12 -6.47
N ARG A 101 0.15 -15.23 -7.47
CA ARG A 101 0.06 -13.77 -7.29
C ARG A 101 -1.37 -13.36 -7.62
N PRO A 102 -2.13 -12.81 -6.68
CA PRO A 102 -3.39 -12.18 -7.02
C PRO A 102 -3.12 -10.92 -7.83
N ILE A 103 -3.82 -10.77 -8.94
CA ILE A 103 -3.84 -9.56 -9.76
C ILE A 103 -5.28 -9.07 -9.83
N SER A 104 -5.47 -7.81 -9.48
CA SER A 104 -6.76 -7.15 -9.57
C SER A 104 -6.97 -6.53 -10.94
N LEU A 105 -8.08 -6.89 -11.60
CA LEU A 105 -8.52 -6.34 -12.86
C LEU A 105 -9.60 -5.28 -12.63
N TYR A 106 -9.20 -4.02 -12.76
CA TYR A 106 -10.09 -2.87 -12.58
C TYR A 106 -10.75 -2.45 -13.89
N ASN A 107 -11.97 -1.91 -13.77
CA ASN A 107 -12.57 -1.10 -14.83
C ASN A 107 -11.65 0.06 -15.19
N ILE A 108 -11.67 0.43 -16.46
CA ILE A 108 -10.73 1.42 -17.00
C ILE A 108 -10.93 2.80 -16.40
N THR A 109 -12.18 3.16 -16.15
CA THR A 109 -12.59 4.41 -15.52
C THR A 109 -11.99 4.55 -14.12
N TYR A 110 -11.95 3.47 -13.35
CA TYR A 110 -11.28 3.46 -12.05
C TYR A 110 -9.76 3.64 -12.20
N LYS A 111 -9.14 3.00 -13.20
CA LYS A 111 -7.71 3.18 -13.48
C LYS A 111 -7.42 4.66 -13.77
N ILE A 112 -8.26 5.34 -14.54
CA ILE A 112 -8.12 6.77 -14.87
C ILE A 112 -8.20 7.62 -13.62
N VAL A 113 -9.26 7.45 -12.84
CA VAL A 113 -9.44 8.16 -11.56
C VAL A 113 -8.23 8.01 -10.66
N SER A 114 -7.75 6.77 -10.50
CA SER A 114 -6.65 6.48 -9.60
C SER A 114 -5.31 7.01 -10.10
N GLU A 115 -5.07 6.98 -11.42
CA GLU A 115 -3.88 7.58 -12.03
C GLU A 115 -3.89 9.10 -11.86
N MET A 116 -5.04 9.76 -12.03
CA MET A 116 -5.18 11.20 -11.81
C MET A 116 -4.90 11.60 -10.35
N LEU A 117 -5.43 10.85 -9.38
CA LEU A 117 -5.12 11.07 -7.96
C LEU A 117 -3.63 10.83 -7.66
N ALA A 118 -3.02 9.81 -8.24
CA ALA A 118 -1.58 9.56 -8.11
C ALA A 118 -0.76 10.72 -8.71
N ASN A 119 -1.16 11.24 -9.86
CA ASN A 119 -0.52 12.39 -10.50
C ASN A 119 -0.61 13.67 -9.65
N ARG A 120 -1.70 13.87 -8.89
CA ARG A 120 -1.81 14.97 -7.93
C ARG A 120 -0.91 14.78 -6.70
N LEU A 121 -0.71 13.53 -6.26
CA LEU A 121 0.17 13.22 -5.14
C LEU A 121 1.67 13.28 -5.50
N LYS A 122 2.02 12.94 -6.75
CA LYS A 122 3.42 12.78 -7.17
C LYS A 122 4.32 14.00 -6.90
N PRO A 123 3.91 15.25 -7.18
CA PRO A 123 4.76 16.43 -6.93
C PRO A 123 5.05 16.67 -5.44
N ILE A 124 4.15 16.27 -4.55
CA ILE A 124 4.27 16.47 -3.10
C ILE A 124 4.80 15.22 -2.38
N LEU A 125 5.04 14.12 -3.11
CA LEU A 125 5.42 12.86 -2.48
C LEU A 125 6.79 12.99 -1.78
N SER A 126 7.76 13.66 -2.42
CA SER A 126 9.12 13.83 -1.92
C SER A 126 9.23 14.66 -0.64
N SER A 127 8.27 15.55 -0.37
CA SER A 127 8.23 16.33 0.88
C SER A 127 7.68 15.52 2.07
N ILE A 128 6.93 14.44 1.78
CA ILE A 128 6.25 13.60 2.77
C ILE A 128 7.10 12.39 3.15
N ILE A 129 7.67 11.70 2.16
CA ILE A 129 8.51 10.51 2.39
C ILE A 129 9.97 10.92 2.66
N SER A 130 10.65 10.24 3.58
CA SER A 130 12.09 10.50 3.80
C SER A 130 12.96 9.77 2.77
N GLU A 131 14.17 10.29 2.52
CA GLU A 131 15.18 9.66 1.65
C GLU A 131 15.47 8.20 2.04
N SER A 132 15.48 7.89 3.35
CA SER A 132 15.65 6.52 3.87
C SER A 132 14.50 5.55 3.57
N GLN A 133 13.37 6.04 3.05
CA GLN A 133 12.19 5.24 2.71
C GLN A 133 11.97 5.05 1.21
N SER A 134 12.86 5.59 0.37
CA SER A 134 12.77 5.39 -1.08
C SER A 134 13.27 3.99 -1.44
N VAL A 135 12.47 2.97 -1.19
CA VAL A 135 12.70 1.56 -1.57
C VAL A 135 12.85 1.40 -3.10
N PHE A 136 12.65 2.48 -3.87
CA PHE A 136 12.78 2.54 -5.33
C PHE A 136 13.98 3.34 -5.83
N LEU A 137 14.81 3.90 -4.94
CA LEU A 137 16.12 4.44 -5.34
C LEU A 137 17.16 3.31 -5.25
N PRO A 138 18.05 3.16 -6.25
CA PRO A 138 19.12 2.15 -6.26
C PRO A 138 19.94 2.14 -4.96
N ASP A 139 20.14 3.32 -4.37
CA ASP A 139 21.01 3.54 -3.22
C ASP A 139 20.49 2.87 -1.93
N ASN A 140 19.18 2.74 -1.75
CA ASN A 140 18.62 2.12 -0.55
C ASN A 140 18.74 0.60 -0.53
N VAL A 141 18.90 -0.04 -1.70
CA VAL A 141 19.23 -1.47 -1.77
C VAL A 141 20.67 -1.69 -1.30
N LEU A 142 21.58 -0.77 -1.65
CA LEU A 142 22.98 -0.80 -1.21
C LEU A 142 23.06 -0.64 0.31
N VAL A 143 22.35 0.34 0.90
CA VAL A 143 22.32 0.55 2.36
C VAL A 143 21.79 -0.68 3.11
N ALA A 144 20.76 -1.36 2.58
CA ALA A 144 20.25 -2.59 3.18
C ALA A 144 21.24 -3.76 3.07
N TYR A 145 21.98 -3.84 1.95
CA TYR A 145 23.03 -4.82 1.76
C TYR A 145 24.21 -4.55 2.71
N ASP A 146 24.67 -3.32 2.80
CA ASP A 146 25.76 -2.88 3.68
C ASP A 146 25.41 -3.08 5.16
N LEU A 147 24.17 -2.82 5.57
CA LEU A 147 23.68 -3.12 6.92
C LEU A 147 23.70 -4.62 7.21
N ASN A 148 23.21 -5.45 6.28
CA ASN A 148 23.24 -6.90 6.47
C ASN A 148 24.68 -7.44 6.48
N HIS A 149 25.54 -6.93 5.60
CA HIS A 149 26.96 -7.28 5.55
C HIS A 149 27.66 -6.85 6.85
N TYR A 150 27.50 -5.59 7.27
CA TYR A 150 28.04 -5.09 8.53
C TYR A 150 27.62 -5.97 9.72
N LEU A 151 26.36 -6.37 9.80
CA LEU A 151 25.87 -7.22 10.89
C LEU A 151 26.32 -8.68 10.79
N ALA A 152 26.51 -9.20 9.58
CA ALA A 152 27.01 -10.56 9.35
C ALA A 152 28.50 -10.71 9.70
N TYR A 153 29.29 -9.63 9.55
CA TYR A 153 30.74 -9.65 9.69
C TYR A 153 31.28 -8.89 10.91
N LYS A 154 30.45 -8.19 11.69
CA LYS A 154 30.88 -7.55 12.94
C LYS A 154 30.98 -8.60 14.05
N THR A 155 32.21 -9.00 14.38
CA THR A 155 32.47 -10.15 15.25
C THR A 155 32.60 -9.85 16.74
N TRP A 156 32.91 -8.63 17.19
CA TRP A 156 32.95 -8.31 18.62
C TRP A 156 32.67 -6.83 18.91
N ASP A 157 31.55 -6.57 19.57
CA ASP A 157 31.28 -5.31 20.28
C ASP A 157 30.50 -5.65 21.56
N SER A 158 30.66 -4.89 22.64
CA SER A 158 29.99 -5.16 23.93
C SER A 158 28.48 -4.93 23.88
N VAL A 159 28.00 -4.32 22.79
CA VAL A 159 26.59 -4.06 22.49
C VAL A 159 26.13 -5.03 21.40
N GLY A 160 25.29 -6.00 21.78
CA GLY A 160 24.64 -6.89 20.81
C GLY A 160 23.77 -6.09 19.83
N HIS A 161 24.00 -6.28 18.54
CA HIS A 161 23.17 -5.69 17.49
C HIS A 161 22.14 -6.70 16.99
N THR A 162 20.92 -6.25 16.72
CA THR A 162 19.87 -7.07 16.13
C THR A 162 19.15 -6.27 15.07
N THR A 163 19.02 -6.85 13.88
CA THR A 163 18.20 -6.31 12.80
C THR A 163 16.78 -6.84 12.89
N LEU A 164 15.82 -5.93 12.73
CA LEU A 164 14.43 -6.29 12.52
C LEU A 164 14.11 -6.15 11.04
N LYS A 165 13.97 -7.29 10.35
CA LYS A 165 13.48 -7.32 8.97
C LYS A 165 11.97 -7.50 8.98
N LEU A 166 11.23 -6.46 8.62
CA LEU A 166 9.78 -6.52 8.44
C LEU A 166 9.49 -6.80 6.96
N ASP A 167 8.97 -7.99 6.65
CA ASP A 167 8.48 -8.28 5.31
C ASP A 167 7.12 -7.63 5.11
N LEU A 168 7.14 -6.43 4.53
CA LEU A 168 5.94 -5.64 4.26
C LEU A 168 5.21 -6.09 2.96
N SER A 169 5.68 -7.13 2.27
CA SER A 169 5.08 -7.57 1.00
C SER A 169 3.63 -8.04 1.14
N LYS A 170 3.22 -8.51 2.32
CA LYS A 170 1.82 -8.84 2.66
C LYS A 170 1.07 -7.71 3.37
N VAL A 171 1.78 -6.65 3.74
CA VAL A 171 1.23 -5.55 4.54
C VAL A 171 0.34 -4.63 3.70
N TYR A 172 0.56 -4.59 2.38
CA TYR A 172 -0.34 -3.96 1.42
C TYR A 172 -1.79 -4.49 1.54
N ASP A 173 -1.96 -5.77 1.82
CA ASP A 173 -3.28 -6.41 1.95
C ASP A 173 -3.90 -6.24 3.35
N GLN A 174 -3.18 -5.66 4.32
CA GLN A 174 -3.57 -5.68 5.74
C GLN A 174 -3.66 -4.28 6.37
N VAL A 175 -3.50 -3.20 5.58
CA VAL A 175 -3.68 -1.84 6.10
C VAL A 175 -5.16 -1.61 6.45
N GLU A 176 -5.42 -1.27 7.70
CA GLU A 176 -6.74 -0.85 8.17
C GLU A 176 -7.11 0.52 7.58
N TRP A 177 -8.29 0.64 6.97
CA TRP A 177 -8.69 1.87 6.28
C TRP A 177 -8.86 3.07 7.22
N ILE A 178 -9.34 2.82 8.44
CA ILE A 178 -9.43 3.84 9.49
C ILE A 178 -8.03 4.35 9.85
N PHE A 179 -7.02 3.47 9.89
CA PHE A 179 -5.64 3.89 10.13
C PHE A 179 -5.12 4.78 9.00
N LEU A 180 -5.34 4.38 7.74
CA LEU A 180 -4.96 5.18 6.58
C LEU A 180 -5.59 6.58 6.61
N GLU A 181 -6.90 6.67 6.84
CA GLU A 181 -7.61 7.95 6.94
C GLU A 181 -6.99 8.85 8.03
N ARG A 182 -6.70 8.29 9.21
CA ARG A 182 -6.08 9.02 10.32
C ARG A 182 -4.67 9.50 9.98
N VAL A 183 -3.89 8.72 9.22
CA VAL A 183 -2.57 9.11 8.73
C VAL A 183 -2.68 10.29 7.76
N LEU A 184 -3.63 10.25 6.81
CA LEU A 184 -3.87 11.34 5.87
C LEU A 184 -4.29 12.63 6.59
N ILE A 185 -5.21 12.53 7.56
CA ILE A 185 -5.58 13.67 8.41
C ILE A 185 -4.36 14.22 9.14
N ARG A 186 -3.52 13.34 9.69
CA ARG A 186 -2.35 13.76 10.47
C ARG A 186 -1.27 14.44 9.64
N PHE A 187 -1.14 14.06 8.37
CA PHE A 187 -0.28 14.72 7.40
C PHE A 187 -0.77 16.08 6.95
N ASN A 188 -2.00 16.46 7.31
CA ASN A 188 -2.67 17.71 6.94
C ASN A 188 -3.15 17.74 5.47
N PHE A 189 -3.57 16.60 4.91
CA PHE A 189 -4.27 16.59 3.63
C PHE A 189 -5.64 17.29 3.74
N HIS A 190 -6.01 18.02 2.71
CA HIS A 190 -7.32 18.68 2.66
C HIS A 190 -8.48 17.64 2.74
N PRO A 191 -9.53 17.86 3.57
CA PRO A 191 -10.60 16.87 3.80
C PRO A 191 -11.28 16.36 2.53
N ARG A 192 -11.52 17.24 1.55
CA ARG A 192 -12.06 16.85 0.24
C ARG A 192 -11.16 15.83 -0.48
N PHE A 193 -9.85 16.05 -0.46
CA PHE A 193 -8.90 15.14 -1.10
C PHE A 193 -8.81 13.82 -0.34
N ILE A 194 -8.83 13.85 1.00
CA ILE A 194 -8.95 12.64 1.82
C ILE A 194 -10.20 11.85 1.44
N SER A 195 -11.35 12.52 1.29
CA SER A 195 -12.59 11.85 0.87
C SER A 195 -12.44 11.17 -0.48
N LEU A 196 -11.81 11.80 -1.48
CA LEU A 196 -11.57 11.18 -2.79
C LEU A 196 -10.65 9.94 -2.67
N LEU A 197 -9.55 10.06 -1.90
CA LEU A 197 -8.61 8.96 -1.66
C LEU A 197 -9.30 7.79 -0.96
N ILE A 198 -10.05 8.08 0.10
CA ILE A 198 -10.80 7.08 0.84
C ILE A 198 -11.88 6.49 -0.04
N SER A 199 -12.69 7.22 -0.81
CA SER A 199 -13.70 6.61 -1.70
C SER A 199 -13.14 5.57 -2.69
N CYS A 200 -11.84 5.62 -2.99
CA CYS A 200 -11.16 4.67 -3.88
C CYS A 200 -10.67 3.38 -3.19
N VAL A 201 -10.74 3.27 -1.85
CA VAL A 201 -10.15 2.17 -1.05
C VAL A 201 -11.19 1.16 -0.48
N PRO A 202 -12.26 1.55 0.26
CA PRO A 202 -13.16 0.68 1.02
C PRO A 202 -14.11 -0.24 0.25
N THR A 203 -14.20 -0.06 -1.05
CA THR A 203 -15.41 -0.39 -1.81
C THR A 203 -15.19 -1.56 -2.74
N LEU A 204 -14.14 -2.34 -2.49
CA LEU A 204 -13.80 -3.51 -3.26
C LEU A 204 -14.82 -4.62 -3.04
N SER A 205 -15.78 -4.73 -3.94
CA SER A 205 -16.44 -6.01 -4.15
C SER A 205 -15.58 -6.79 -5.14
N TYR A 206 -15.06 -7.95 -4.75
CA TYR A 206 -14.29 -8.78 -5.67
C TYR A 206 -14.92 -10.15 -5.89
N SER A 207 -14.74 -10.64 -7.11
CA SER A 207 -14.98 -12.04 -7.46
C SER A 207 -13.67 -12.65 -7.90
N LEU A 208 -13.40 -13.86 -7.40
CA LEU A 208 -12.27 -14.65 -7.82
C LEU A 208 -12.56 -15.22 -9.21
N MET A 209 -11.63 -15.03 -10.14
CA MET A 209 -11.70 -15.58 -11.49
C MET A 209 -10.63 -16.63 -11.65
N LEU A 210 -11.06 -17.88 -11.78
CA LEU A 210 -10.23 -19.08 -11.97
C LEU A 210 -10.66 -19.73 -13.28
N ASP A 211 -9.72 -19.93 -14.22
CA ASP A 211 -9.96 -20.57 -15.51
C ASP A 211 -11.20 -20.04 -16.26
N SER A 212 -11.40 -18.71 -16.22
CA SER A 212 -12.55 -18.00 -16.81
C SER A 212 -13.91 -18.27 -16.15
N GLN A 213 -13.97 -18.99 -15.02
CA GLN A 213 -15.14 -19.12 -14.18
C GLN A 213 -15.10 -18.13 -13.02
N LYS A 214 -16.28 -17.57 -12.68
CA LYS A 214 -16.47 -16.62 -11.58
C LYS A 214 -16.85 -17.38 -10.33
N PHE A 215 -16.11 -17.15 -9.25
CA PHE A 215 -16.38 -17.69 -7.92
C PHE A 215 -16.88 -16.59 -6.98
N ASP A 216 -17.56 -17.03 -5.92
CA ASP A 216 -18.41 -16.19 -5.10
C ASP A 216 -17.73 -15.00 -4.43
N TYR A 217 -18.63 -14.07 -4.12
CA TYR A 217 -18.44 -12.69 -3.73
C TYR A 217 -17.91 -12.54 -2.30
N SER A 218 -16.89 -11.70 -2.11
CA SER A 218 -16.43 -11.33 -0.76
C SER A 218 -16.11 -9.84 -0.65
N HIS A 219 -16.47 -9.26 0.50
CA HIS A 219 -16.13 -7.88 0.87
C HIS A 219 -14.90 -7.91 1.80
N PRO A 220 -13.77 -7.31 1.41
CA PRO A 220 -12.63 -7.16 2.29
C PRO A 220 -12.92 -6.08 3.34
N GLN A 221 -12.33 -6.21 4.52
CA GLN A 221 -12.35 -5.18 5.57
C GLN A 221 -11.04 -4.39 5.68
N TRP A 222 -10.03 -4.76 4.89
CA TRP A 222 -8.67 -4.23 4.94
C TRP A 222 -7.94 -4.42 3.61
N GLY A 223 -6.82 -3.71 3.44
CA GLY A 223 -5.91 -3.86 2.31
C GLY A 223 -6.07 -2.83 1.19
N CYS A 224 -5.08 -2.79 0.32
CA CYS A 224 -4.94 -1.88 -0.82
C CYS A 224 -4.81 -2.66 -2.14
N ARG A 225 -5.12 -1.99 -3.24
CA ARG A 225 -5.22 -2.54 -4.59
C ARG A 225 -3.84 -2.85 -5.20
N HIS A 226 -3.61 -4.08 -5.64
CA HIS A 226 -2.36 -4.48 -6.30
C HIS A 226 -2.28 -3.97 -7.75
N GLY A 227 -1.16 -3.31 -8.10
CA GLY A 227 -0.86 -2.93 -9.48
C GLY A 227 -1.32 -1.53 -9.91
N ASN A 228 -1.55 -0.64 -8.94
CA ASN A 228 -1.97 0.75 -9.17
C ASN A 228 -1.05 1.73 -8.39
N PRO A 229 -0.52 2.80 -9.03
CA PRO A 229 0.40 3.73 -8.39
C PRO A 229 -0.18 4.45 -7.16
N LEU A 230 -1.50 4.69 -7.11
CA LEU A 230 -2.13 5.33 -5.95
C LEU A 230 -1.97 4.49 -4.68
N SER A 231 -2.21 3.19 -4.79
CA SER A 231 -2.10 2.27 -3.66
C SER A 231 -0.68 2.18 -3.12
N LEU A 232 0.33 2.33 -3.98
CA LEU A 232 1.72 2.42 -3.56
C LEU A 232 1.97 3.69 -2.72
N TYR A 233 1.47 4.85 -3.16
CA TYR A 233 1.67 6.11 -2.43
C TYR A 233 0.95 6.11 -1.08
N LEU A 234 -0.28 5.60 -1.02
CA LEU A 234 -1.02 5.45 0.23
C LEU A 234 -0.28 4.52 1.21
N PHE A 235 0.32 3.44 0.71
CA PHE A 235 1.14 2.57 1.52
C PHE A 235 2.40 3.28 2.06
N LEU A 236 3.08 4.08 1.24
CA LEU A 236 4.26 4.84 1.68
C LEU A 236 3.91 5.80 2.82
N PHE A 237 2.73 6.41 2.81
CA PHE A 237 2.23 7.24 3.91
C PHE A 237 2.06 6.43 5.21
N CYS A 238 1.48 5.23 5.13
CA CYS A 238 1.39 4.32 6.27
C CYS A 238 2.77 3.87 6.78
N ALA A 239 3.71 3.58 5.87
CA ALA A 239 5.08 3.21 6.23
C ALA A 239 5.83 4.37 6.92
N LYS A 240 5.60 5.62 6.51
CA LYS A 240 6.11 6.82 7.21
C LYS A 240 5.53 6.95 8.62
N ALA A 241 4.23 6.75 8.77
CA ALA A 241 3.59 6.71 10.09
C ALA A 241 4.20 5.61 10.97
N LEU A 242 4.44 4.41 10.41
CA LEU A 242 5.11 3.33 11.13
C LEU A 242 6.52 3.73 11.60
N SER A 243 7.33 4.34 10.74
CA SER A 243 8.68 4.81 11.08
C SER A 243 8.67 5.78 12.27
N HIS A 244 7.71 6.71 12.30
CA HIS A 244 7.49 7.61 13.43
C HIS A 244 7.19 6.83 14.73
N LEU A 245 6.32 5.83 14.65
CA LEU A 245 5.91 5.01 15.78
C LEU A 245 7.06 4.18 16.36
N LEU A 246 7.89 3.58 15.48
CA LEU A 246 9.10 2.85 15.88
C LEU A 246 10.08 3.78 16.60
N THR A 247 10.33 4.96 16.03
CA THR A 247 11.26 5.96 16.59
C THR A 247 10.79 6.46 17.96
N ARG A 248 9.49 6.73 18.09
CA ARG A 248 8.90 7.16 19.37
C ARG A 248 8.99 6.06 20.42
N GLY A 249 8.68 4.82 20.07
CA GLY A 249 8.75 3.71 21.01
C GLY A 249 10.16 3.38 21.48
N LYS A 250 11.18 3.56 20.61
CA LYS A 250 12.60 3.50 21.01
C LYS A 250 12.94 4.51 22.11
N ARG A 251 12.46 5.75 21.98
CA ARG A 251 12.70 6.82 22.99
C ARG A 251 12.00 6.54 24.33
N MET A 252 10.85 5.87 24.30
CA MET A 252 10.05 5.57 25.49
C MET A 252 10.44 4.24 26.15
N GLY A 253 11.44 3.50 25.63
CA GLY A 253 11.91 2.23 26.19
C GLY A 253 10.84 1.13 26.26
N SER A 254 9.78 1.22 25.45
CA SER A 254 8.52 0.49 25.71
C SER A 254 8.26 -0.63 24.70
N CYS A 255 7.90 -1.83 25.19
CA CYS A 255 7.34 -2.95 24.40
C CYS A 255 6.05 -2.61 23.63
N MET A 256 5.50 -1.41 23.83
CA MET A 256 4.32 -0.89 23.15
C MET A 256 4.45 -0.88 21.62
N VAL A 257 5.67 -0.78 21.09
CA VAL A 257 5.98 -0.87 19.65
C VAL A 257 5.43 -2.16 19.03
N TRP A 258 5.60 -3.29 19.71
CA TRP A 258 5.23 -4.61 19.20
C TRP A 258 3.72 -4.79 19.11
N ARG A 259 2.97 -4.33 20.13
CA ARG A 259 1.50 -4.34 20.11
C ARG A 259 0.93 -3.45 19.00
N LEU A 260 1.67 -2.42 18.61
CA LEU A 260 1.27 -1.45 17.61
C LEU A 260 1.45 -1.96 16.18
N VAL A 261 2.61 -2.59 15.89
CA VAL A 261 2.87 -3.26 14.61
C VAL A 261 1.82 -4.34 14.36
N VAL A 262 1.49 -5.12 15.39
CA VAL A 262 0.45 -6.17 15.33
C VAL A 262 -0.95 -5.61 15.11
N ARG A 263 -1.28 -4.42 15.67
CA ARG A 263 -2.58 -3.77 15.50
C ARG A 263 -2.76 -3.07 14.16
N VAL A 264 -1.74 -2.35 13.68
CA VAL A 264 -1.82 -1.52 12.45
C VAL A 264 -1.84 -2.38 11.19
N PHE A 265 -1.23 -3.57 11.23
CA PHE A 265 -1.06 -4.43 10.06
C PHE A 265 -1.70 -5.81 10.24
N GLY A 266 -2.78 -5.90 11.03
CA GLY A 266 -3.67 -7.07 11.11
C GLY A 266 -2.99 -8.42 10.85
N CYS A 267 -2.29 -8.96 11.86
CA CYS A 267 -1.61 -10.26 11.83
C CYS A 267 -0.45 -10.41 10.82
N LEU A 268 0.78 -10.19 11.31
CA LEU A 268 2.00 -10.88 10.83
C LEU A 268 3.14 -10.80 11.88
N ILE A 269 2.94 -11.47 13.01
CA ILE A 269 4.03 -12.20 13.68
C ILE A 269 3.52 -13.62 13.92
N CYS A 270 3.12 -14.32 12.85
CA CYS A 270 2.81 -15.74 12.89
C CYS A 270 4.02 -16.49 12.29
N SER A 271 5.02 -16.73 13.14
CA SER A 271 5.74 -18.01 13.30
C SER A 271 6.22 -18.81 12.07
N SER A 272 6.51 -18.21 10.90
CA SER A 272 7.08 -19.02 9.79
C SER A 272 8.15 -18.38 8.91
N GLN A 273 8.50 -17.09 9.06
CA GLN A 273 9.69 -16.51 8.40
C GLN A 273 10.44 -15.48 9.26
N MET A 274 10.48 -15.69 10.58
CA MET A 274 11.62 -15.24 11.36
C MET A 274 12.74 -16.26 11.15
N THR A 275 13.56 -16.09 10.12
CA THR A 275 14.92 -16.63 10.22
C THR A 275 15.69 -15.68 11.12
N SER A 276 15.54 -15.87 12.43
CA SER A 276 16.66 -15.60 13.30
C SER A 276 17.75 -16.57 12.89
N ASN A 277 18.71 -16.11 12.11
CA ASN A 277 19.98 -16.83 12.03
C ASN A 277 20.66 -16.62 13.39
N PHE A 278 20.20 -17.38 14.39
CA PHE A 278 20.97 -17.63 15.60
C PHE A 278 22.18 -18.44 15.15
N PHE A 279 23.34 -17.79 15.06
CA PHE A 279 24.59 -18.53 15.17
C PHE A 279 24.80 -18.79 16.66
N PRO A 280 24.76 -20.05 17.14
CA PRO A 280 25.03 -20.34 18.52
C PRO A 280 26.54 -20.16 18.74
N SER A 281 26.94 -19.06 19.37
CA SER A 281 28.23 -19.02 20.05
C SER A 281 28.11 -19.89 21.30
N TYR A 282 28.72 -21.08 21.25
CA TYR A 282 28.91 -21.95 22.42
C TYR A 282 29.56 -21.15 23.57
N GLY A 283 28.88 -21.07 24.71
CA GLY A 283 29.37 -20.46 25.94
C GLY A 283 28.23 -20.27 26.93
N GLY A 284 28.20 -21.09 27.97
CA GLY A 284 27.02 -21.34 28.81
C GLY A 284 26.53 -20.17 29.68
N GLY A 285 25.25 -20.23 30.03
CA GLY A 285 24.58 -19.36 30.99
C GLY A 285 23.07 -19.37 30.78
N HIS A 286 22.36 -20.18 31.56
CA HIS A 286 20.89 -20.27 31.58
C HIS A 286 20.21 -18.89 31.78
N ALA A 287 19.30 -18.54 30.88
CA ALA A 287 18.16 -17.68 31.17
C ALA A 287 16.95 -18.19 30.36
N LEU A 288 16.15 -19.05 30.99
CA LEU A 288 14.85 -19.49 30.50
C LEU A 288 13.88 -18.31 30.57
N CYS A 289 13.41 -17.81 29.42
CA CYS A 289 12.12 -17.14 29.34
C CYS A 289 11.14 -18.15 28.73
N GLU A 290 10.35 -18.79 29.58
CA GLU A 290 9.26 -19.68 29.16
C GLU A 290 8.26 -18.91 28.28
N ALA A 291 8.10 -19.36 27.05
CA ALA A 291 7.01 -18.94 26.18
C ALA A 291 5.72 -19.60 26.69
N GLY A 292 4.91 -18.84 27.43
CA GLY A 292 3.55 -19.23 27.78
C GLY A 292 2.70 -19.38 26.51
N THR A 293 2.45 -20.63 26.11
CA THR A 293 1.41 -21.00 25.14
C THR A 293 0.04 -20.61 25.70
N ALA A 294 -0.57 -19.55 25.17
CA ALA A 294 -2.01 -19.39 25.26
C ALA A 294 -2.64 -20.34 24.23
N ARG A 295 -3.23 -21.44 24.71
CA ARG A 295 -4.15 -22.26 23.92
C ARG A 295 -5.44 -21.46 23.71
N ILE A 296 -6.01 -21.60 22.51
CA ILE A 296 -7.33 -21.08 22.10
C ILE A 296 -8.40 -21.61 23.04
#